data_AF-A0A1S0TV45-F1
#
_entry.id   AF-A0A1S0TV45-F1
#
_cell.length_a   1.000
_cell.length_b   1.000
_cell.length_c   1.000
_cell.angle_alpha   90.00
_cell.angle_beta   90.00
_cell.angle_gamma   90.00
#
_symmetry.space_group_name_H-M   'P 1'
#
loop_
_entity.id
_entity.type
_entity.pdbx_description
1 polymer ?
#
loop_
_entity_poly.entity_id
_entity_poly.type
_entity_poly.pdbx_seq_one_letter_code
_entity_poly.pdbx_strand_id
1 'polypeptide(L)'
;MNPLCLQSRAVISPEPEDVEQPSLKALGYHFDNHGVMRDKNEKRYEFIDQKSYEVIGSAVTQEIYRIMENPPYNMERQYLDSTNRTRSAFIFLSRDWYQKENLVILIHGSGFVRAGQWSRRLIMNESLNMGSQLPYLRMCRSRDWGVIVMNTNMNVTDNNPPEPLPGSRTPLEHGITVWEKYIARSKASSIAVVAHSAGGTVIAGIIENYWSKEWMKRLKCVCLTDAVFTLPSVSVMKWLPAIKDWRASQHAEIGLRIDNTAIDVKHPYVIYVSAGTSQHEETSAVAIDDIFRFIDEQSQFYPSVSELLGICYYQLAGSDTNIRVTLISDVSNMLRPGELVTEWMQAERLRSHLEIGDLIEFRRVIGSIKRRIYTHWGVFIGFHDKKAYVAHTGTDFGDFGDNLISGSVECLATIRTKVSCSNQIQIRRDELITVANGDSCRINNSLDKEKRPFPPVIVVDRALLMIGKTDYNLLLNNCEHFAKYCRYGLKESNQATVAKIILVISATYCMTGSLAVSAVAGSLTYTFARLGRDIKQFVPFYPDVLL
;
A
#
# COMPACT_ATOMS: atom_id res chain seq x y z
N MET A 1 30.12 2.81 -34.85
CA MET A 1 31.33 2.06 -34.45
C MET A 1 31.46 2.18 -32.94
N ASN A 2 31.55 1.03 -32.26
CA ASN A 2 31.68 0.88 -30.80
C ASN A 2 33.07 1.34 -30.34
N PRO A 3 33.23 1.87 -29.13
CA PRO A 3 34.43 1.56 -28.37
C PRO A 3 34.10 1.16 -26.92
N LEU A 4 34.08 -0.16 -26.70
CA LEU A 4 34.46 -0.78 -25.44
C LEU A 4 35.94 -1.18 -25.54
N CYS A 5 36.60 -1.19 -24.38
CA CYS A 5 37.93 -1.76 -24.09
C CYS A 5 39.12 -0.79 -24.14
N LEU A 6 39.54 -0.34 -22.94
CA LEU A 6 40.94 -0.23 -22.55
C LEU A 6 41.00 -0.30 -21.01
N GLN A 7 41.34 -1.48 -20.49
CA GLN A 7 41.75 -1.67 -19.11
C GLN A 7 43.18 -1.15 -18.94
N SER A 8 43.40 -0.18 -18.05
CA SER A 8 44.71 0.05 -17.45
C SER A 8 44.65 -0.30 -15.96
N ARG A 9 45.48 -1.26 -15.56
CA ARG A 9 45.71 -1.62 -14.16
C ARG A 9 46.49 -0.48 -13.50
N ALA A 10 45.83 0.35 -12.71
CA ALA A 10 46.48 1.23 -11.76
C ALA A 10 46.73 0.45 -10.46
N VAL A 11 47.98 0.51 -9.99
CA VAL A 11 48.42 -0.06 -8.71
C VAL A 11 47.74 0.71 -7.59
N ILE A 12 46.92 0.02 -6.79
CA ILE A 12 46.21 0.58 -5.64
C ILE A 12 47.21 0.72 -4.49
N SER A 13 47.53 1.95 -4.11
CA SER A 13 48.17 2.27 -2.82
C SER A 13 47.18 2.01 -1.68
N PRO A 14 47.62 1.61 -0.47
CA PRO A 14 46.71 1.28 0.61
C PRO A 14 45.85 2.50 0.97
N GLU A 15 44.53 2.36 0.90
CA GLU A 15 43.57 3.38 1.30
C GLU A 15 43.73 3.66 2.81
N PRO A 16 43.56 4.92 3.26
CA PRO A 16 43.53 5.25 4.68
C PRO A 16 42.34 4.55 5.34
N GLU A 17 42.54 4.05 6.57
CA GLU A 17 41.54 3.30 7.35
C GLU A 17 40.18 4.01 7.38
N ASP A 18 39.25 3.56 6.52
CA ASP A 18 37.83 3.83 6.66
C ASP A 18 37.40 3.26 8.01
N VAL A 19 36.88 4.10 8.89
CA VAL A 19 36.17 3.63 10.09
C VAL A 19 34.90 2.96 9.59
N GLU A 20 34.99 1.65 9.34
CA GLU A 20 33.91 0.84 8.80
C GLU A 20 32.70 0.96 9.73
N GLN A 21 31.66 1.68 9.29
CA GLN A 21 30.46 1.82 10.12
C GLN A 21 29.89 0.42 10.39
N PRO A 22 29.56 0.11 11.65
CA PRO A 22 29.15 -1.24 12.00
C PRO A 22 27.86 -1.60 11.26
N SER A 23 27.84 -2.79 10.64
CA SER A 23 26.63 -3.30 10.00
C SER A 23 25.48 -3.43 11.00
N LEU A 24 24.24 -3.42 10.52
CA LEU A 24 23.05 -3.58 11.37
C LEU A 24 23.13 -4.87 12.22
N LYS A 25 23.64 -5.94 11.61
CA LYS A 25 23.90 -7.23 12.28
C LYS A 25 24.98 -7.13 13.35
N ALA A 26 26.05 -6.38 13.10
CA ALA A 26 27.12 -6.15 14.09
C ALA A 26 26.61 -5.35 15.31
N LEU A 27 25.62 -4.48 15.11
CA LEU A 27 24.91 -3.78 16.18
C LEU A 27 23.88 -4.66 16.91
N GLY A 28 23.74 -5.94 16.53
CA GLY A 28 22.84 -6.89 17.18
C GLY A 28 21.39 -6.82 16.69
N TYR A 29 21.13 -6.20 15.54
CA TYR A 29 19.79 -6.07 14.96
C TYR A 29 19.68 -6.72 13.58
N HIS A 30 18.47 -7.12 13.22
CA HIS A 30 18.13 -7.63 11.90
C HIS A 30 16.65 -7.31 11.56
N PHE A 31 16.26 -7.49 10.30
CA PHE A 31 14.85 -7.46 9.91
C PHE A 31 14.31 -8.89 9.81
N ASP A 32 13.14 -9.14 10.40
CA ASP A 32 12.44 -10.42 10.26
C ASP A 32 11.78 -10.57 8.89
N ASN A 33 11.10 -11.71 8.65
CA ASN A 33 10.43 -12.00 7.38
C ASN A 33 9.27 -11.03 7.06
N HIS A 34 8.75 -10.31 8.05
CA HIS A 34 7.73 -9.28 7.88
C HIS A 34 8.35 -7.87 7.70
N GLY A 35 9.68 -7.78 7.74
CA GLY A 35 10.43 -6.53 7.64
C GLY A 35 10.38 -5.71 8.92
N VAL A 36 10.05 -6.30 10.07
CA VAL A 36 10.09 -5.62 11.37
C VAL A 36 11.50 -5.77 11.95
N MET A 37 12.05 -4.70 12.52
CA MET A 37 13.38 -4.72 13.11
C MET A 37 13.37 -5.42 14.47
N ARG A 38 14.27 -6.39 14.63
CA ARG A 38 14.41 -7.24 15.82
C ARG A 38 15.83 -7.22 16.36
N ASP A 39 15.96 -7.24 17.68
CA ASP A 39 17.23 -7.53 18.34
C ASP A 39 17.57 -9.03 18.27
N LYS A 40 18.72 -9.42 18.83
CA LYS A 40 19.16 -10.83 18.94
C LYS A 40 18.20 -11.76 19.71
N ASN A 41 17.23 -11.22 20.44
CA ASN A 41 16.25 -11.96 21.24
C ASN A 41 14.83 -11.85 20.65
N GLU A 42 14.69 -11.47 19.38
CA GLU A 42 13.40 -11.27 18.68
C GLU A 42 12.51 -10.16 19.27
N LYS A 43 13.08 -9.27 20.09
CA LYS A 43 12.36 -8.11 20.64
C LYS A 43 12.40 -6.94 19.65
N ARG A 44 11.34 -6.12 19.68
CA ARG A 44 11.28 -4.89 18.88
C ARG A 44 12.37 -3.93 19.33
N TYR A 45 12.81 -3.08 18.40
CA TYR A 45 13.70 -1.98 18.74
C TYR A 45 13.07 -1.07 19.80
N GLU A 46 13.84 -0.77 20.84
CA GLU A 46 13.49 0.19 21.88
C GLU A 46 14.51 1.33 21.83
N PHE A 47 14.01 2.56 21.91
CA PHE A 47 14.88 3.73 21.95
C PHE A 47 15.67 3.76 23.26
N ILE A 48 17.00 3.79 23.14
CA ILE A 48 17.91 3.89 24.29
C ILE A 48 18.34 5.35 24.46
N ASP A 49 19.05 5.88 23.47
CA ASP A 49 19.58 7.24 23.46
C ASP A 49 19.81 7.74 22.03
N GLN A 50 20.00 9.05 21.88
CA GLN A 50 20.14 9.71 20.59
C GLN A 50 21.39 9.28 19.80
N LYS A 51 22.52 9.07 20.49
CA LYS A 51 23.78 8.70 19.84
C LYS A 51 23.67 7.29 19.26
N SER A 52 23.13 6.35 20.04
CA SER A 52 22.84 4.99 19.61
C SER A 52 21.84 4.98 18.45
N TYR A 53 20.78 5.79 18.51
CA TYR A 53 19.79 5.93 17.44
C TYR A 53 20.41 6.39 16.11
N GLU A 54 21.37 7.31 16.14
CA GLU A 54 22.05 7.78 14.93
C GLU A 54 22.99 6.75 14.31
N VAL A 55 23.75 6.02 15.15
CA VAL A 55 24.61 4.92 14.69
C VAL A 55 23.76 3.82 14.05
N ILE A 56 22.68 3.40 14.73
CA ILE A 56 21.75 2.41 14.21
C ILE A 56 21.06 2.91 12.93
N GLY A 57 20.61 4.16 12.89
CA GLY A 57 19.99 4.74 11.71
C GLY A 57 20.92 4.80 10.49
N SER A 58 22.22 4.94 10.71
CA SER A 58 23.23 4.87 9.64
C SER A 58 23.42 3.44 9.13
N ALA A 59 23.49 2.47 10.05
CA ALA A 59 23.52 1.04 9.70
C ALA A 59 22.24 0.59 8.96
N VAL A 60 21.07 1.08 9.37
CA VAL A 60 19.78 0.86 8.68
C VAL A 60 19.82 1.41 7.25
N THR A 61 20.43 2.58 7.05
CA THR A 61 20.59 3.16 5.71
C THR A 61 21.41 2.24 4.80
N GLN A 62 22.55 1.73 5.29
CA GLN A 62 23.36 0.78 4.53
C GLN A 62 22.63 -0.53 4.25
N GLU A 63 21.85 -1.04 5.22
CA GLU A 63 21.05 -2.24 5.03
C GLU A 63 19.95 -2.05 3.98
N ILE A 64 19.32 -0.87 3.91
CA ILE A 64 18.34 -0.55 2.86
C ILE A 64 18.99 -0.48 1.48
N TYR A 65 20.19 0.09 1.37
CA TYR A 65 20.95 0.03 0.11
C TYR A 65 21.21 -1.42 -0.30
N ARG A 66 21.69 -2.24 0.63
CA ARG A 66 21.91 -3.67 0.40
C ARG A 66 20.63 -4.37 -0.07
N ILE A 67 19.48 -4.11 0.58
CA ILE A 67 18.19 -4.69 0.18
C ILE A 67 17.80 -4.26 -1.24
N MET A 68 17.93 -2.97 -1.57
CA MET A 68 17.59 -2.46 -2.91
C MET A 68 18.48 -3.02 -4.01
N GLU A 69 19.77 -3.22 -3.74
CA GLU A 69 20.73 -3.75 -4.73
C GLU A 69 20.57 -5.25 -4.98
N ASN A 70 20.01 -5.98 -4.02
CA ASN A 70 19.84 -7.42 -4.10
C ASN A 70 18.44 -7.84 -4.58
N PRO A 71 18.25 -9.12 -4.96
CA PRO A 71 16.93 -9.65 -5.27
C PRO A 71 15.96 -9.47 -4.08
N PRO A 72 14.69 -9.12 -4.36
CA PRO A 72 14.06 -9.04 -5.68
C PRO A 72 14.24 -7.69 -6.39
N TYR A 73 14.84 -6.67 -5.78
CA TYR A 73 14.79 -5.29 -6.31
C TYR A 73 15.80 -5.02 -7.41
N ASN A 74 17.04 -5.52 -7.26
CA ASN A 74 18.11 -5.42 -8.26
C ASN A 74 18.33 -3.99 -8.79
N MET A 75 18.27 -2.99 -7.90
CA MET A 75 18.52 -1.60 -8.24
C MET A 75 20.00 -1.35 -8.46
N GLU A 76 20.35 -0.56 -9.47
CA GLU A 76 21.72 -0.17 -9.78
C GLU A 76 22.07 1.15 -9.08
N ARG A 77 23.16 1.15 -8.30
CA ARG A 77 23.72 2.37 -7.72
C ARG A 77 24.55 3.12 -8.76
N GLN A 78 24.10 4.32 -9.11
CA GLN A 78 24.73 5.15 -10.12
C GLN A 78 25.24 6.46 -9.50
N TYR A 79 26.54 6.68 -9.56
CA TYR A 79 27.18 7.93 -9.13
C TYR A 79 26.95 9.04 -10.17
N LEU A 80 26.74 10.28 -9.69
CA LEU A 80 26.51 11.45 -10.55
C LEU A 80 27.78 11.85 -11.33
N ASP A 81 28.95 11.49 -10.80
CA ASP A 81 30.27 11.57 -11.42
C ASP A 81 30.94 10.20 -11.28
N SER A 82 31.09 9.51 -12.41
CA SER A 82 31.72 8.19 -12.47
C SER A 82 33.24 8.23 -12.35
N THR A 83 33.87 9.39 -12.54
CA THR A 83 35.32 9.56 -12.50
C THR A 83 35.87 9.70 -11.09
N ASN A 84 35.06 10.21 -10.15
CA ASN A 84 35.45 10.39 -8.76
C ASN A 84 34.31 10.00 -7.81
N ARG A 85 34.16 8.69 -7.54
CA ARG A 85 33.08 8.13 -6.71
C ARG A 85 33.10 8.63 -5.27
N THR A 86 34.29 8.84 -4.69
CA THR A 86 34.45 9.30 -3.30
C THR A 86 34.02 10.76 -3.13
N ARG A 87 33.94 11.54 -4.22
CA ARG A 87 33.42 12.91 -4.24
C ARG A 87 32.11 13.03 -5.04
N SER A 88 31.32 11.96 -5.11
CA SER A 88 30.08 11.96 -5.87
C SER A 88 28.91 11.44 -5.06
N ALA A 89 27.79 12.18 -5.11
CA ALA A 89 26.51 11.64 -4.72
C ALA A 89 26.06 10.56 -5.71
N PHE A 90 25.13 9.71 -5.29
CA PHE A 90 24.57 8.67 -6.15
C PHE A 90 23.05 8.63 -6.09
N ILE A 91 22.46 7.92 -7.04
CA ILE A 91 21.04 7.58 -7.12
C ILE A 91 20.89 6.06 -7.31
N PHE A 92 19.67 5.54 -7.13
CA PHE A 92 19.35 4.18 -7.57
C PHE A 92 18.45 4.19 -8.79
N LEU A 93 18.74 3.28 -9.71
CA LEU A 93 18.05 3.12 -10.98
C LEU A 93 17.51 1.69 -11.08
N SER A 94 16.25 1.53 -11.48
CA SER A 94 15.74 0.19 -11.79
C SER A 94 16.39 -0.33 -13.07
N ARG A 95 16.41 -1.66 -13.23
CA ARG A 95 16.87 -2.27 -14.48
C ARG A 95 16.10 -1.71 -15.69
N ASP A 96 16.82 -1.46 -16.78
CA ASP A 96 16.29 -0.98 -18.07
C ASP A 96 15.47 0.33 -17.99
N TRP A 97 15.58 1.11 -16.91
CA TRP A 97 14.80 2.34 -16.66
C TRP A 97 14.81 3.31 -17.85
N TYR A 98 15.94 3.40 -18.57
CA TYR A 98 16.14 4.33 -19.67
C TYR A 98 15.32 3.97 -20.93
N GLN A 99 14.87 2.72 -21.03
CA GLN A 99 14.04 2.21 -22.12
C GLN A 99 12.54 2.18 -21.77
N LYS A 100 12.19 2.31 -20.49
CA LYS A 100 10.79 2.24 -20.05
C LYS A 100 10.00 3.44 -20.57
N GLU A 101 8.77 3.18 -21.01
CA GLU A 101 7.83 4.20 -21.45
C GLU A 101 7.32 5.05 -20.27
N ASN A 102 7.16 4.40 -19.12
CA ASN A 102 6.66 4.97 -17.88
C ASN A 102 7.79 5.01 -16.84
N LEU A 103 8.00 6.17 -16.23
CA LEU A 103 9.04 6.38 -15.23
C LEU A 103 8.47 7.02 -13.95
N VAL A 104 8.77 6.43 -12.79
CA VAL A 104 8.43 6.97 -11.48
C VAL A 104 9.69 7.48 -10.78
N ILE A 105 9.65 8.70 -10.29
CA ILE A 105 10.75 9.33 -9.56
C ILE A 105 10.38 9.43 -8.09
N LEU A 106 11.21 8.89 -7.20
CA LEU A 106 10.98 8.91 -5.75
C LEU A 106 11.91 9.92 -5.07
N ILE A 107 11.33 10.86 -4.33
CA ILE A 107 12.06 11.94 -3.64
C ILE A 107 11.66 11.96 -2.16
N HIS A 108 12.60 11.63 -1.28
CA HIS A 108 12.36 11.60 0.16
C HIS A 108 12.35 13.02 0.79
N GLY A 109 11.95 13.09 2.06
CA GLY A 109 11.95 14.32 2.85
C GLY A 109 13.35 14.80 3.27
N SER A 110 13.41 15.80 4.15
CA SER A 110 14.65 16.35 4.69
C SER A 110 15.18 15.56 5.89
N GLY A 111 16.35 15.93 6.38
CA GLY A 111 16.99 15.33 7.56
C GLY A 111 17.89 14.15 7.21
N PHE A 112 17.87 13.13 8.06
CA PHE A 112 18.80 11.99 7.96
C PHE A 112 18.29 10.83 7.09
N VAL A 113 17.13 10.97 6.46
CA VAL A 113 16.69 10.01 5.44
C VAL A 113 17.56 10.15 4.19
N ARG A 114 17.72 9.02 3.49
CA ARG A 114 18.47 8.90 2.23
C ARG A 114 17.64 8.12 1.22
N ALA A 115 18.15 7.94 0.01
CA ALA A 115 17.54 7.08 -1.01
C ALA A 115 17.07 5.73 -0.41
N GLY A 116 15.88 5.28 -0.80
CA GLY A 116 15.25 4.08 -0.27
C GLY A 116 14.38 4.31 0.97
N GLN A 117 14.34 5.51 1.54
CA GLN A 117 13.69 5.78 2.84
C GLN A 117 12.66 6.91 2.76
N TRP A 118 11.51 6.70 3.41
CA TRP A 118 10.55 7.76 3.76
C TRP A 118 10.77 8.23 5.20
N SER A 119 10.96 7.30 6.14
CA SER A 119 11.12 7.59 7.57
C SER A 119 11.98 6.54 8.29
N ARG A 120 13.09 6.98 8.88
CA ARG A 120 13.93 6.13 9.75
C ARG A 120 13.16 5.60 10.96
N ARG A 121 12.31 6.45 11.57
CA ARG A 121 11.47 6.07 12.74
C ARG A 121 10.58 4.89 12.41
N LEU A 122 9.87 4.96 11.27
CA LEU A 122 8.97 3.88 10.85
C LEU A 122 9.72 2.62 10.44
N ILE A 123 10.89 2.74 9.81
CA ILE A 123 11.72 1.56 9.49
C ILE A 123 12.11 0.80 10.76
N MET A 124 12.57 1.52 11.79
CA MET A 124 13.08 0.90 13.01
C MET A 124 11.96 0.42 13.95
N ASN A 125 10.84 1.15 14.02
CA ASN A 125 9.79 0.87 15.01
C ASN A 125 8.61 0.07 14.45
N GLU A 126 8.29 0.26 13.16
CA GLU A 126 7.12 -0.34 12.52
C GLU A 126 7.52 -1.48 11.58
N SER A 127 8.03 -1.13 10.40
CA SER A 127 8.54 -2.09 9.41
C SER A 127 9.22 -1.38 8.24
N LEU A 128 9.99 -2.14 7.47
CA LEU A 128 10.47 -1.75 6.14
C LEU A 128 9.32 -1.27 5.25
N ASN A 129 8.15 -1.90 5.27
CA ASN A 129 7.04 -1.50 4.42
C ASN A 129 6.44 -0.14 4.80
N MET A 130 6.48 0.24 6.07
CA MET A 130 5.94 1.52 6.52
C MET A 130 6.91 2.69 6.32
N GLY A 131 8.22 2.45 6.44
CA GLY A 131 9.18 3.55 6.42
C GLY A 131 10.11 3.60 5.21
N SER A 132 10.11 2.60 4.32
CA SER A 132 10.98 2.56 3.14
C SER A 132 10.23 2.79 1.82
N GLN A 133 10.98 3.03 0.76
CA GLN A 133 10.50 3.13 -0.62
C GLN A 133 10.32 1.77 -1.29
N LEU A 134 10.68 0.66 -0.62
CA LEU A 134 10.59 -0.69 -1.18
C LEU A 134 9.19 -1.06 -1.70
N PRO A 135 8.07 -0.72 -1.02
CA PRO A 135 6.73 -0.95 -1.56
C PRO A 135 6.50 -0.24 -2.90
N TYR A 136 7.01 0.98 -3.07
CA TYR A 136 6.91 1.72 -4.33
C TYR A 136 7.69 1.03 -5.45
N LEU A 137 8.87 0.48 -5.13
CA LEU A 137 9.64 -0.31 -6.10
C LEU A 137 8.85 -1.55 -6.56
N ARG A 138 8.17 -2.24 -5.63
CA ARG A 138 7.31 -3.40 -5.98
C ARG A 138 6.13 -3.00 -6.85
N MET A 139 5.47 -1.89 -6.53
CA MET A 139 4.32 -1.37 -7.28
C MET A 139 4.69 -0.93 -8.70
N CYS A 140 5.87 -0.34 -8.90
CA CYS A 140 6.37 0.00 -10.23
C CYS A 140 6.77 -1.25 -11.02
N ARG A 141 7.46 -2.20 -10.36
CA ARG A 141 7.88 -3.44 -11.00
C ARG A 141 6.69 -4.27 -11.50
N SER A 142 5.60 -4.36 -10.75
CA SER A 142 4.40 -5.10 -11.18
C SER A 142 3.71 -4.50 -12.41
N ARG A 143 4.02 -3.23 -12.73
CA ARG A 143 3.51 -2.50 -13.90
C ARG A 143 4.54 -2.36 -15.03
N ASP A 144 5.70 -2.98 -14.88
CA ASP A 144 6.85 -2.83 -15.78
C ASP A 144 7.35 -1.37 -15.94
N TRP A 145 7.18 -0.54 -14.91
CA TRP A 145 7.63 0.85 -14.92
C TRP A 145 9.07 0.98 -14.46
N GLY A 146 9.78 1.96 -15.03
CA GLY A 146 11.11 2.32 -14.57
C GLY A 146 11.04 3.16 -13.29
N VAL A 147 12.06 3.06 -12.44
CA VAL A 147 12.14 3.84 -11.20
C VAL A 147 13.50 4.52 -11.08
N ILE A 148 13.49 5.79 -10.68
CA ILE A 148 14.67 6.50 -10.20
C ILE A 148 14.43 6.92 -8.76
N VAL A 149 15.35 6.55 -7.87
CA VAL A 149 15.34 6.95 -6.47
C VAL A 149 16.44 7.98 -6.24
N MET A 150 16.04 9.22 -5.94
CA MET A 150 16.98 10.30 -5.65
C MET A 150 17.54 10.19 -4.24
N ASN A 151 18.76 10.70 -4.04
CA ASN A 151 19.42 10.79 -2.73
C ASN A 151 19.68 12.26 -2.37
N THR A 152 18.60 13.05 -2.29
CA THR A 152 18.68 14.51 -2.26
C THR A 152 19.38 15.08 -1.03
N ASN A 153 19.51 14.32 0.06
CA ASN A 153 20.20 14.75 1.28
C ASN A 153 21.68 14.34 1.32
N MET A 154 22.22 13.71 0.27
CA MET A 154 23.65 13.39 0.17
C MET A 154 24.37 14.60 -0.46
N ASN A 155 24.72 15.58 0.39
CA ASN A 155 25.23 16.87 -0.07
C ASN A 155 26.69 17.17 0.28
N VAL A 156 27.28 16.37 1.16
CA VAL A 156 28.68 16.51 1.60
C VAL A 156 29.37 15.15 1.62
N THR A 157 30.71 15.16 1.58
CA THR A 157 31.54 13.97 1.81
C THR A 157 31.48 13.51 3.27
N ASP A 158 31.83 12.26 3.52
CA ASP A 158 31.98 11.70 4.87
C ASP A 158 33.33 12.08 5.53
N ASN A 159 34.16 12.90 4.84
CA ASN A 159 35.44 13.39 5.36
C ASN A 159 35.25 14.37 6.52
N ASN A 160 36.30 14.57 7.31
CA ASN A 160 36.37 15.62 8.33
C ASN A 160 37.50 16.62 8.00
N PRO A 161 37.21 17.88 7.63
CA PRO A 161 35.89 18.49 7.54
C PRO A 161 35.07 18.00 6.33
N PRO A 162 33.72 18.04 6.41
CA PRO A 162 32.85 17.66 5.31
C PRO A 162 32.95 18.65 4.16
N GLU A 163 33.09 18.15 2.93
CA GLU A 163 33.17 18.97 1.72
C GLU A 163 31.89 18.85 0.87
N PRO A 164 31.36 19.95 0.29
CA PRO A 164 30.20 19.89 -0.59
C PRO A 164 30.42 19.01 -1.82
N LEU A 165 29.43 18.17 -2.15
CA LEU A 165 29.46 17.28 -3.32
C LEU A 165 29.01 18.01 -4.60
N PRO A 166 29.86 18.11 -5.65
CA PRO A 166 29.49 18.76 -6.90
C PRO A 166 28.24 18.13 -7.56
N GLY A 167 27.32 18.98 -8.05
CA GLY A 167 26.04 18.52 -8.60
C GLY A 167 25.06 17.98 -7.56
N SER A 168 25.36 18.17 -6.27
CA SER A 168 24.53 17.73 -5.16
C SER A 168 24.75 18.58 -3.91
N ARG A 169 25.20 19.84 -4.00
CA ARG A 169 25.54 20.64 -2.78
C ARG A 169 24.30 21.03 -1.98
N THR A 170 23.13 20.97 -2.60
CA THR A 170 21.82 21.15 -1.96
C THR A 170 20.84 20.09 -2.49
N PRO A 171 19.73 19.83 -1.77
CA PRO A 171 18.66 18.96 -2.27
C PRO A 171 18.12 19.36 -3.64
N LEU A 172 17.97 20.66 -3.90
CA LEU A 172 17.53 21.16 -5.19
C LEU A 172 18.59 20.92 -6.27
N GLU A 173 19.87 21.23 -6.01
CA GLU A 173 20.95 20.99 -6.97
C GLU A 173 21.06 19.50 -7.33
N HIS A 174 20.90 18.60 -6.36
CA HIS A 174 20.84 17.16 -6.61
C HIS A 174 19.70 16.82 -7.57
N GLY A 175 18.49 17.30 -7.25
CA GLY A 175 17.30 17.08 -8.08
C GLY A 175 17.47 17.59 -9.52
N ILE A 176 17.98 18.81 -9.68
CA ILE A 176 18.29 19.43 -10.98
C ILE A 176 19.32 18.60 -11.76
N THR A 177 20.43 18.21 -11.11
CA THR A 177 21.50 17.43 -11.75
C THR A 177 21.01 16.06 -12.21
N VAL A 178 20.24 15.37 -11.36
CA VAL A 178 19.64 14.07 -11.70
C VAL A 178 18.65 14.23 -12.86
N TRP A 179 17.84 15.29 -12.81
CA TRP A 179 16.85 15.53 -13.85
C TRP A 179 17.49 15.75 -15.21
N GLU A 180 18.51 16.61 -15.31
CA GLU A 180 19.18 16.90 -16.58
C GLU A 180 19.99 15.72 -17.12
N LYS A 181 20.70 15.00 -16.24
CA LYS A 181 21.59 13.90 -16.65
C LYS A 181 20.83 12.62 -17.02
N TYR A 182 19.72 12.33 -16.33
CA TYR A 182 19.03 11.05 -16.43
C TYR A 182 17.60 11.20 -16.95
N ILE A 183 16.75 11.95 -16.24
CA ILE A 183 15.29 11.99 -16.51
C ILE A 183 14.98 12.68 -17.85
N ALA A 184 15.63 13.81 -18.12
CA ALA A 184 15.47 14.56 -19.36
C ALA A 184 15.91 13.76 -20.61
N ARG A 185 16.82 12.80 -20.43
CA ARG A 185 17.41 11.97 -21.49
C ARG A 185 16.78 10.58 -21.61
N SER A 186 15.84 10.23 -20.74
CA SER A 186 15.13 8.94 -20.80
C SER A 186 14.19 8.89 -22.01
N LYS A 187 13.88 7.67 -22.47
CA LYS A 187 12.86 7.45 -23.50
C LYS A 187 11.42 7.54 -22.98
N ALA A 188 11.24 7.69 -21.66
CA ALA A 188 9.92 7.68 -21.04
C ALA A 188 9.03 8.78 -21.61
N SER A 189 7.85 8.44 -22.11
CA SER A 189 6.82 9.38 -22.57
C SER A 189 6.01 9.95 -21.41
N SER A 190 5.91 9.17 -20.32
CA SER A 190 5.14 9.47 -19.12
C SER A 190 6.03 9.40 -17.87
N ILE A 191 6.09 10.51 -17.14
CA ILE A 191 6.85 10.63 -15.90
C ILE A 191 5.89 10.99 -14.78
N ALA A 192 5.97 10.27 -13.67
CA ALA A 192 5.32 10.58 -12.41
C ALA A 192 6.37 10.82 -11.33
N VAL A 193 6.10 11.74 -10.41
CA VAL A 193 6.97 12.00 -9.26
C VAL A 193 6.19 11.71 -7.99
N VAL A 194 6.78 10.94 -7.08
CA VAL A 194 6.29 10.81 -5.69
C VAL A 194 7.27 11.51 -4.77
N ALA A 195 6.82 12.54 -4.07
CA ALA A 195 7.68 13.37 -3.23
C ALA A 195 7.07 13.56 -1.83
N HIS A 196 7.84 13.17 -0.81
CA HIS A 196 7.42 13.28 0.59
C HIS A 196 7.99 14.53 1.26
N SER A 197 7.18 15.21 2.07
CA SER A 197 7.65 16.30 2.93
C SER A 197 8.46 17.36 2.15
N ALA A 198 9.68 17.69 2.58
CA ALA A 198 10.57 18.61 1.88
C ALA A 198 10.97 18.19 0.46
N GLY A 199 10.78 16.92 0.06
CA GLY A 199 10.96 16.47 -1.31
C GLY A 199 10.05 17.22 -2.31
N GLY A 200 8.90 17.73 -1.85
CA GLY A 200 8.04 18.63 -2.62
C GLY A 200 8.78 19.89 -3.10
N THR A 201 9.67 20.46 -2.28
CA THR A 201 10.45 21.66 -2.65
C THR A 201 11.44 21.37 -3.78
N VAL A 202 11.97 20.14 -3.85
CA VAL A 202 12.89 19.72 -4.91
C VAL A 202 12.16 19.65 -6.24
N ILE A 203 11.01 18.97 -6.30
CA ILE A 203 10.22 18.91 -7.53
C ILE A 203 9.62 20.27 -7.91
N ALA A 204 9.21 21.09 -6.94
CA ALA A 204 8.78 22.46 -7.20
C ALA A 204 9.89 23.28 -7.88
N GLY A 205 11.12 23.22 -7.34
CA GLY A 205 12.27 23.90 -7.92
C GLY A 205 12.64 23.36 -9.32
N ILE A 206 12.52 22.05 -9.56
CA ILE A 206 12.70 21.47 -10.90
C ILE A 206 11.67 22.04 -11.88
N ILE A 207 10.39 22.11 -11.49
CA ILE A 207 9.32 22.69 -12.32
C ILE A 207 9.61 24.17 -12.60
N GLU A 208 9.96 24.96 -11.58
CA GLU A 208 10.31 26.38 -11.72
C GLU A 208 11.46 26.60 -12.72
N ASN A 209 12.48 25.74 -12.70
CA ASN A 209 13.62 25.87 -13.61
C ASN A 209 13.30 25.43 -15.05
N TYR A 210 12.36 24.50 -15.26
CA TYR A 210 12.22 23.81 -16.54
C TYR A 210 10.82 23.80 -17.15
N TRP A 211 9.78 24.38 -16.54
CA TRP A 211 8.40 24.32 -17.07
C TRP A 211 8.27 24.79 -18.53
N SER A 212 9.16 25.69 -18.98
CA SER A 212 9.19 26.21 -20.36
C SER A 212 9.83 25.24 -21.38
N LYS A 213 10.50 24.17 -20.92
CA LYS A 213 11.14 23.17 -21.79
C LYS A 213 10.10 22.16 -22.28
N GLU A 214 10.14 21.86 -23.57
CA GLU A 214 9.14 20.96 -24.20
C GLU A 214 9.14 19.56 -23.58
N TRP A 215 10.32 19.01 -23.27
CA TRP A 215 10.44 17.69 -22.66
C TRP A 215 9.87 17.60 -21.24
N MET A 216 9.57 18.72 -20.58
CA MET A 216 8.89 18.70 -19.28
C MET A 216 7.43 18.26 -19.39
N LYS A 217 6.78 18.40 -20.56
CA LYS A 217 5.39 17.94 -20.77
C LYS A 217 5.20 16.42 -20.62
N ARG A 218 6.31 15.68 -20.52
CA ARG A 218 6.33 14.25 -20.16
C ARG A 218 6.01 14.02 -18.68
N LEU A 219 6.22 15.01 -17.80
CA LEU A 219 5.75 14.99 -16.41
C LEU A 219 4.23 15.10 -16.39
N LYS A 220 3.56 13.98 -16.07
CA LYS A 220 2.09 13.89 -16.07
C LYS A 220 1.50 14.23 -14.72
N CYS A 221 2.13 13.76 -13.66
CA CYS A 221 1.67 14.05 -12.31
C CYS A 221 2.78 14.17 -11.28
N VAL A 222 2.47 14.93 -10.23
CA VAL A 222 3.24 15.03 -9.01
C VAL A 222 2.35 14.59 -7.85
N CYS A 223 2.75 13.50 -7.21
CA CYS A 223 2.13 12.92 -6.05
C CYS A 223 2.91 13.36 -4.81
N LEU A 224 2.34 14.30 -4.07
CA LEU A 224 2.91 14.83 -2.85
C LEU A 224 2.37 14.04 -1.65
N THR A 225 3.20 13.78 -0.65
CA THR A 225 2.75 13.12 0.59
C THR A 225 3.16 13.99 1.76
N ASP A 226 2.19 14.72 2.28
CA ASP A 226 2.32 15.74 3.32
C ASP A 226 3.50 16.69 3.06
N ALA A 227 3.55 17.22 1.84
CA ALA A 227 4.73 17.91 1.32
C ALA A 227 4.70 19.43 1.51
N VAL A 228 5.89 20.04 1.45
CA VAL A 228 6.04 21.48 1.22
C VAL A 228 6.20 21.69 -0.28
N PHE A 229 5.27 22.40 -0.91
CA PHE A 229 5.26 22.60 -2.36
C PHE A 229 4.67 23.96 -2.72
N THR A 230 5.45 24.81 -3.39
CA THR A 230 5.02 26.13 -3.85
C THR A 230 5.67 26.44 -5.17
N LEU A 231 4.89 26.98 -6.11
CA LEU A 231 5.37 27.46 -7.42
C LEU A 231 5.19 28.99 -7.50
N PRO A 232 6.22 29.79 -7.14
CA PRO A 232 6.16 31.24 -7.24
C PRO A 232 5.80 31.77 -8.63
N SER A 233 6.21 31.10 -9.71
CA SER A 233 5.99 31.55 -11.09
C SER A 233 4.72 30.97 -11.71
N VAL A 234 3.85 30.32 -10.93
CA VAL A 234 2.68 29.61 -11.45
C VAL A 234 1.77 30.47 -12.34
N SER A 235 1.66 31.76 -12.07
CA SER A 235 0.83 32.71 -12.81
C SER A 235 1.25 32.90 -14.27
N VAL A 236 2.52 32.65 -14.60
CA VAL A 236 3.06 32.74 -15.97
C VAL A 236 3.25 31.37 -16.63
N MET A 237 3.04 30.27 -15.90
CA MET A 237 3.18 28.93 -16.45
C MET A 237 2.02 28.61 -17.40
N LYS A 238 2.35 28.21 -18.63
CA LYS A 238 1.36 27.90 -19.67
C LYS A 238 0.69 26.53 -19.51
N TRP A 239 1.27 25.66 -18.70
CA TRP A 239 0.79 24.32 -18.43
C TRP A 239 1.37 23.84 -17.10
N LEU A 240 0.72 22.88 -16.46
CA LEU A 240 1.18 22.22 -15.24
C LEU A 240 0.83 20.72 -15.32
N PRO A 241 1.61 19.84 -14.66
CA PRO A 241 1.19 18.47 -14.43
C PRO A 241 -0.03 18.42 -13.49
N ALA A 242 -0.69 17.28 -13.40
CA ALA A 242 -1.67 17.05 -12.35
C ALA A 242 -0.97 16.93 -10.99
N ILE A 243 -1.34 17.77 -10.01
CA ILE A 243 -0.67 17.79 -8.70
C ILE A 243 -1.69 17.45 -7.62
N LYS A 244 -1.40 16.41 -6.83
CA LYS A 244 -2.23 15.99 -5.71
C LYS A 244 -1.36 15.75 -4.47
N ASP A 245 -1.80 16.24 -3.33
CA ASP A 245 -1.13 16.10 -2.03
C ASP A 245 -1.98 15.29 -1.05
N TRP A 246 -1.45 14.15 -0.62
CA TRP A 246 -2.01 13.30 0.43
C TRP A 246 -1.50 13.78 1.77
N ARG A 247 -2.32 14.56 2.46
CA ARG A 247 -1.98 15.21 3.73
C ARG A 247 -2.31 14.32 4.92
N ALA A 248 -1.48 14.42 5.95
CA ALA A 248 -1.85 13.90 7.26
C ALA A 248 -3.11 14.63 7.74
N SER A 249 -4.15 13.89 8.09
CA SER A 249 -5.42 14.47 8.54
C SER A 249 -6.14 13.53 9.49
N GLN A 250 -7.10 14.06 10.25
CA GLN A 250 -7.95 13.25 11.13
C GLN A 250 -8.94 12.35 10.37
N HIS A 251 -9.10 12.56 9.05
CA HIS A 251 -10.00 11.74 8.23
C HIS A 251 -9.32 10.40 7.90
N ALA A 252 -9.90 9.31 8.38
CA ALA A 252 -9.41 7.96 8.09
C ALA A 252 -9.64 7.53 6.63
N GLU A 253 -10.56 8.17 5.91
CA GLU A 253 -10.85 7.85 4.51
C GLU A 253 -9.77 8.42 3.58
N ILE A 254 -8.97 7.52 2.98
CA ILE A 254 -7.93 7.87 2.01
C ILE A 254 -8.60 8.46 0.75
N GLY A 255 -8.02 9.54 0.22
CA GLY A 255 -8.48 10.17 -1.01
C GLY A 255 -9.65 11.13 -0.82
N LEU A 256 -10.22 11.22 0.40
CA LEU A 256 -11.24 12.21 0.73
C LEU A 256 -10.69 13.61 0.54
N ARG A 257 -11.38 14.44 -0.26
CA ARG A 257 -11.03 15.85 -0.46
C ARG A 257 -11.00 16.56 0.89
N ILE A 258 -9.88 17.21 1.20
CA ILE A 258 -9.77 18.04 2.39
C ILE A 258 -10.29 19.43 2.03
N ASP A 259 -11.34 19.86 2.73
CA ASP A 259 -11.92 21.17 2.48
C ASP A 259 -10.96 22.29 2.90
N ASN A 260 -10.92 23.33 2.06
CA ASN A 260 -9.89 24.37 1.95
C ASN A 260 -9.78 25.33 3.16
N THR A 261 -10.19 24.97 4.36
CA THR A 261 -10.17 25.85 5.55
C THR A 261 -9.09 25.46 6.58
N ALA A 262 -8.40 24.33 6.39
CA ALA A 262 -7.43 23.78 7.34
C ALA A 262 -5.94 23.86 6.91
N ILE A 263 -5.63 24.52 5.79
CA ILE A 263 -4.26 24.63 5.25
C ILE A 263 -3.88 26.12 5.14
N ASP A 264 -2.81 26.53 5.84
CA ASP A 264 -2.39 27.93 6.02
C ASP A 264 -2.01 28.65 4.71
N VAL A 265 -1.60 27.91 3.67
CA VAL A 265 -1.21 28.47 2.37
C VAL A 265 -1.88 27.69 1.24
N LYS A 266 -2.80 28.36 0.52
CA LYS A 266 -3.59 27.75 -0.54
C LYS A 266 -2.87 27.80 -1.87
N HIS A 267 -2.77 26.65 -2.52
CA HIS A 267 -2.35 26.55 -3.91
C HIS A 267 -3.50 25.99 -4.75
N PRO A 268 -4.23 26.82 -5.52
CA PRO A 268 -5.42 26.37 -6.27
C PRO A 268 -5.11 25.34 -7.36
N TYR A 269 -3.82 25.19 -7.71
CA TYR A 269 -3.29 24.22 -8.66
C TYR A 269 -2.93 22.86 -8.03
N VAL A 270 -3.13 22.69 -6.72
CA VAL A 270 -2.91 21.44 -5.99
C VAL A 270 -4.23 20.90 -5.46
N ILE A 271 -4.50 19.61 -5.69
CA ILE A 271 -5.64 18.92 -5.09
C ILE A 271 -5.20 18.31 -3.76
N TYR A 272 -5.82 18.72 -2.65
CA TYR A 272 -5.53 18.17 -1.32
C TYR A 272 -6.51 17.07 -0.95
N VAL A 273 -6.00 15.93 -0.51
CA VAL A 273 -6.78 14.78 -0.07
C VAL A 273 -6.21 14.20 1.22
N SER A 274 -7.01 13.46 1.98
CA SER A 274 -6.53 12.75 3.15
C SER A 274 -5.64 11.57 2.74
N ALA A 275 -4.52 11.42 3.46
CA ALA A 275 -3.66 10.24 3.39
C ALA A 275 -4.22 9.03 4.16
N GLY A 276 -5.32 9.19 4.91
CA GLY A 276 -5.88 8.14 5.78
C GLY A 276 -5.12 7.91 7.09
N THR A 277 -4.22 8.82 7.45
CA THR A 277 -3.47 8.84 8.70
C THR A 277 -3.33 10.28 9.19
N SER A 278 -3.26 10.46 10.51
CA SER A 278 -2.93 11.74 11.14
C SER A 278 -1.43 11.96 11.32
N GLN A 279 -0.59 10.97 10.98
CA GLN A 279 0.85 11.00 11.18
C GLN A 279 1.57 11.39 9.87
N HIS A 280 2.38 12.46 9.93
CA HIS A 280 3.13 12.99 8.80
C HIS A 280 3.95 11.91 8.08
N GLU A 281 4.76 11.19 8.84
CA GLU A 281 5.71 10.19 8.33
C GLU A 281 5.04 8.95 7.71
N GLU A 282 3.78 8.68 8.03
CA GLU A 282 3.05 7.51 7.55
C GLU A 282 2.37 7.75 6.20
N THR A 283 2.20 9.00 5.79
CA THR A 283 1.41 9.40 4.62
C THR A 283 1.82 8.66 3.34
N SER A 284 3.12 8.54 3.08
CA SER A 284 3.62 7.83 1.89
C SER A 284 3.30 6.33 1.90
N ALA A 285 3.32 5.68 3.05
CA ALA A 285 3.04 4.24 3.14
C ALA A 285 1.55 3.94 3.15
N VAL A 286 0.76 4.74 3.87
CA VAL A 286 -0.69 4.53 4.02
C VAL A 286 -1.43 4.84 2.71
N ALA A 287 -1.05 5.92 2.01
CA ALA A 287 -1.73 6.37 0.80
C ALA A 287 -1.25 5.68 -0.49
N ILE A 288 -0.30 4.74 -0.42
CA ILE A 288 0.38 4.17 -1.61
C ILE A 288 -0.60 3.67 -2.69
N ASP A 289 -1.66 2.96 -2.31
CA ASP A 289 -2.64 2.42 -3.27
C ASP A 289 -3.38 3.54 -4.01
N ASP A 290 -3.75 4.61 -3.31
CA ASP A 290 -4.45 5.77 -3.87
C ASP A 290 -3.52 6.62 -4.75
N ILE A 291 -2.25 6.72 -4.36
CA ILE A 291 -1.19 7.35 -5.15
C ILE A 291 -1.02 6.63 -6.48
N PHE A 292 -0.84 5.31 -6.48
CA PHE A 292 -0.71 4.55 -7.72
C PHE A 292 -1.98 4.59 -8.56
N ARG A 293 -3.18 4.59 -7.93
CA ARG A 293 -4.44 4.79 -8.67
C ARG A 293 -4.46 6.13 -9.39
N PHE A 294 -4.01 7.20 -8.74
CA PHE A 294 -3.93 8.52 -9.36
C PHE A 294 -2.90 8.59 -10.48
N ILE A 295 -1.76 7.91 -10.34
CA ILE A 295 -0.77 7.79 -11.42
C ILE A 295 -1.37 7.06 -12.61
N ASP A 296 -1.98 5.89 -12.37
CA ASP A 296 -2.65 5.07 -13.39
C ASP A 296 -3.69 5.93 -14.14
N GLU A 297 -4.51 6.73 -13.45
CA GLU A 297 -5.55 7.59 -14.04
C GLU A 297 -5.03 8.70 -14.98
N GLN A 298 -3.74 9.02 -14.97
CA GLN A 298 -3.22 10.01 -15.91
C GLN A 298 -3.13 9.37 -17.30
N SER A 299 -3.70 10.03 -18.32
CA SER A 299 -4.08 9.52 -19.66
C SER A 299 -2.99 8.84 -20.51
N GLN A 300 -1.80 8.59 -19.98
CA GLN A 300 -0.68 7.88 -20.63
C GLN A 300 0.00 6.83 -19.72
N PHE A 301 -0.55 6.54 -18.53
CA PHE A 301 -0.16 5.40 -17.68
C PHE A 301 -1.14 4.22 -17.77
N TYR A 302 -2.32 4.40 -18.38
CA TYR A 302 -3.21 3.31 -18.80
C TYR A 302 -2.73 2.73 -20.16
N PRO A 303 -2.66 1.39 -20.32
CA PRO A 303 -2.65 0.80 -21.65
C PRO A 303 -3.92 1.23 -22.38
N SER A 304 -3.83 1.46 -23.69
CA SER A 304 -5.03 1.70 -24.49
C SER A 304 -6.05 0.56 -24.29
N VAL A 305 -7.36 0.85 -24.36
CA VAL A 305 -8.40 -0.19 -24.31
C VAL A 305 -8.14 -1.27 -25.39
N SER A 306 -7.49 -0.90 -26.49
CA SER A 306 -6.99 -1.82 -27.53
C SER A 306 -5.84 -2.74 -27.08
N GLU A 307 -4.95 -2.31 -26.18
CA GLU A 307 -3.87 -3.14 -25.63
C GLU A 307 -4.36 -4.06 -24.50
N LEU A 308 -5.30 -3.60 -23.68
CA LEU A 308 -6.00 -4.46 -22.71
C LEU A 308 -6.77 -5.58 -23.41
N LEU A 309 -7.39 -5.31 -24.56
CA LEU A 309 -8.01 -6.33 -25.42
C LEU A 309 -6.98 -7.15 -26.20
N GLY A 310 -5.83 -6.55 -26.57
CA GLY A 310 -4.73 -7.19 -27.29
C GLY A 310 -3.94 -8.22 -26.47
N ILE A 311 -3.73 -7.97 -25.18
CA ILE A 311 -3.05 -8.91 -24.27
C ILE A 311 -3.93 -10.17 -24.05
N CYS A 312 -5.25 -10.02 -23.96
CA CYS A 312 -6.18 -11.14 -23.93
C CYS A 312 -6.18 -11.97 -25.24
N TYR A 313 -5.87 -11.34 -26.38
CA TYR A 313 -5.82 -12.02 -27.69
C TYR A 313 -4.47 -12.70 -27.97
N TYR A 314 -3.35 -12.10 -27.57
CA TYR A 314 -2.01 -12.64 -27.83
C TYR A 314 -1.65 -13.85 -26.96
N GLN A 315 -2.23 -13.98 -25.76
CA GLN A 315 -2.04 -15.17 -24.91
C GLN A 315 -2.82 -16.40 -25.39
N LEU A 316 -3.68 -16.25 -26.41
CA LEU A 316 -4.41 -17.35 -27.06
C LEU A 316 -3.81 -17.79 -28.40
N ALA A 317 -2.80 -17.10 -28.93
CA ALA A 317 -2.28 -17.28 -30.28
C ALA A 317 -0.80 -17.74 -30.33
N GLY A 318 -0.42 -18.69 -29.48
CA GLY A 318 0.97 -19.16 -29.38
C GLY A 318 1.09 -20.65 -29.08
N SER A 319 0.62 -21.52 -29.97
CA SER A 319 1.25 -22.81 -30.30
C SER A 319 0.35 -23.63 -31.24
N ASP A 320 0.95 -24.11 -32.32
CA ASP A 320 0.35 -24.99 -33.31
C ASP A 320 -0.24 -26.26 -32.69
N THR A 321 -1.57 -26.34 -32.59
CA THR A 321 -2.31 -27.60 -32.75
C THR A 321 -3.71 -27.28 -33.28
N ASN A 322 -4.17 -28.09 -34.24
CA ASN A 322 -5.52 -28.05 -34.80
C ASN A 322 -6.59 -28.17 -33.69
N ILE A 323 -7.02 -27.04 -33.15
CA ILE A 323 -8.24 -26.95 -32.36
C ILE A 323 -9.31 -26.43 -33.30
N ARG A 324 -10.26 -27.31 -33.66
CA ARG A 324 -11.56 -26.86 -34.18
C ARG A 324 -12.11 -25.86 -33.17
N VAL A 325 -12.20 -24.60 -33.57
CA VAL A 325 -12.90 -23.56 -32.82
C VAL A 325 -14.37 -23.98 -32.79
N THR A 326 -14.76 -24.70 -31.74
CA THR A 326 -16.15 -24.69 -31.31
C THR A 326 -16.36 -23.31 -30.75
N LEU A 327 -17.01 -22.44 -31.55
CA LEU A 327 -17.60 -21.21 -31.05
C LEU A 327 -18.33 -21.56 -29.75
N ILE A 328 -17.88 -21.03 -28.61
CA ILE A 328 -18.67 -21.09 -27.38
C ILE A 328 -19.86 -20.16 -27.64
N SER A 329 -20.92 -20.75 -28.16
CA SER A 329 -22.20 -20.13 -28.44
C SER A 329 -23.02 -19.92 -27.16
N ASP A 330 -22.45 -19.28 -26.14
CA ASP A 330 -23.20 -18.92 -24.93
C ASP A 330 -22.60 -17.68 -24.25
N VAL A 331 -22.78 -16.53 -24.91
CA VAL A 331 -22.67 -15.18 -24.31
C VAL A 331 -23.92 -14.87 -23.44
N SER A 332 -24.71 -15.89 -23.12
CA SER A 332 -26.01 -15.82 -22.44
C SER A 332 -25.91 -15.82 -20.91
N ASN A 333 -24.72 -16.08 -20.34
CA ASN A 333 -24.51 -16.34 -18.91
C ASN A 333 -23.60 -15.31 -18.19
N MET A 334 -23.26 -14.19 -18.84
CA MET A 334 -22.63 -13.05 -18.14
C MET A 334 -23.72 -12.19 -17.49
N LEU A 335 -23.40 -11.57 -16.35
CA LEU A 335 -24.24 -10.53 -15.74
C LEU A 335 -24.62 -9.49 -16.80
N ARG A 336 -25.89 -9.08 -16.85
CA ARG A 336 -26.31 -8.07 -17.82
C ARG A 336 -25.56 -6.76 -17.54
N PRO A 337 -25.23 -5.95 -18.55
CA PRO A 337 -24.63 -4.64 -18.31
C PRO A 337 -25.44 -3.82 -17.28
N GLY A 338 -24.82 -3.52 -16.13
CA GLY A 338 -25.46 -2.79 -15.01
C GLY A 338 -26.05 -3.67 -13.89
N GLU A 339 -26.03 -4.99 -14.03
CA GLU A 339 -26.44 -5.93 -12.98
C GLU A 339 -25.26 -6.21 -12.04
N LEU A 340 -25.35 -5.72 -10.80
CA LEU A 340 -24.26 -5.79 -9.80
C LEU A 340 -24.47 -6.88 -8.76
N VAL A 341 -25.63 -7.53 -8.77
CA VAL A 341 -26.01 -8.57 -7.80
C VAL A 341 -26.80 -9.63 -8.55
N THR A 342 -26.41 -10.90 -8.43
CA THR A 342 -27.20 -12.01 -8.99
C THR A 342 -28.29 -12.46 -8.01
N GLU A 343 -29.28 -13.19 -8.52
CA GLU A 343 -30.14 -14.03 -7.69
C GLU A 343 -29.33 -15.11 -6.95
N TRP A 344 -29.91 -15.62 -5.86
CA TRP A 344 -29.34 -16.74 -5.12
C TRP A 344 -29.40 -18.02 -5.96
N MET A 345 -28.26 -18.72 -6.09
CA MET A 345 -28.15 -19.95 -6.86
C MET A 345 -27.12 -20.91 -6.27
N GLN A 346 -27.03 -22.12 -6.84
CA GLN A 346 -26.00 -23.09 -6.46
C GLN A 346 -24.63 -22.73 -7.05
N ALA A 347 -23.56 -23.11 -6.37
CA ALA A 347 -22.17 -22.76 -6.75
C ALA A 347 -21.81 -23.20 -8.17
N GLU A 348 -22.31 -24.36 -8.60
CA GLU A 348 -22.10 -24.90 -9.96
C GLU A 348 -22.70 -23.99 -11.04
N ARG A 349 -23.83 -23.34 -10.73
CA ARG A 349 -24.46 -22.35 -11.62
C ARG A 349 -23.78 -21.01 -11.55
N LEU A 350 -23.43 -20.55 -10.34
CA LEU A 350 -22.77 -19.27 -10.13
C LEU A 350 -21.44 -19.19 -10.90
N ARG A 351 -20.72 -20.30 -10.97
CA ARG A 351 -19.45 -20.45 -11.67
C ARG A 351 -19.43 -19.86 -13.08
N SER A 352 -20.53 -19.96 -13.83
CA SER A 352 -20.61 -19.49 -15.22
C SER A 352 -20.72 -17.97 -15.35
N HIS A 353 -20.97 -17.27 -14.24
CA HIS A 353 -21.20 -15.82 -14.16
C HIS A 353 -20.02 -15.07 -13.55
N LEU A 354 -19.02 -15.78 -13.00
CA LEU A 354 -17.96 -15.19 -12.17
C LEU A 354 -16.90 -14.46 -13.00
N GLU A 355 -16.63 -13.23 -12.61
CA GLU A 355 -15.48 -12.45 -13.04
C GLU A 355 -14.50 -12.26 -11.89
N ILE A 356 -13.21 -12.28 -12.21
CA ILE A 356 -12.14 -12.12 -11.22
C ILE A 356 -12.38 -10.85 -10.38
N GLY A 357 -12.24 -10.95 -9.06
CA GLY A 357 -12.48 -9.85 -8.13
C GLY A 357 -13.94 -9.68 -7.68
N ASP A 358 -14.88 -10.49 -8.19
CA ASP A 358 -16.26 -10.50 -7.72
C ASP A 358 -16.38 -10.87 -6.24
N LEU A 359 -17.28 -10.18 -5.54
CA LEU A 359 -17.64 -10.55 -4.17
C LEU A 359 -18.73 -11.62 -4.22
N ILE A 360 -18.47 -12.73 -3.53
CA ILE A 360 -19.41 -13.83 -3.40
C ILE A 360 -20.00 -13.81 -2.00
N GLU A 361 -21.32 -13.77 -1.93
CA GLU A 361 -22.09 -13.89 -0.69
C GLU A 361 -22.70 -15.30 -0.62
N PHE A 362 -22.51 -15.99 0.49
CA PHE A 362 -23.03 -17.33 0.77
C PHE A 362 -24.12 -17.25 1.83
N ARG A 363 -25.26 -17.90 1.59
CA ARG A 363 -26.41 -17.93 2.51
C ARG A 363 -26.40 -19.22 3.33
N ARG A 364 -25.90 -19.14 4.56
CA ARG A 364 -25.82 -20.28 5.48
C ARG A 364 -27.13 -20.49 6.21
N VAL A 365 -27.61 -21.73 6.29
CA VAL A 365 -28.82 -22.09 7.05
C VAL A 365 -28.43 -22.99 8.23
N ILE A 366 -28.59 -22.51 9.47
CA ILE A 366 -28.33 -23.32 10.68
C ILE A 366 -29.66 -23.85 11.27
N GLY A 367 -29.71 -25.15 11.53
CA GLY A 367 -30.70 -25.83 12.37
C GLY A 367 -31.87 -26.49 11.62
N SER A 368 -32.40 -27.57 12.21
CA SER A 368 -33.52 -28.39 11.66
C SER A 368 -34.82 -27.62 11.45
N ILE A 369 -34.92 -26.42 12.04
CA ILE A 369 -36.04 -25.50 11.92
C ILE A 369 -35.47 -24.22 11.33
N LYS A 370 -35.49 -24.10 9.98
CA LYS A 370 -34.96 -23.02 9.12
C LYS A 370 -35.31 -21.58 9.59
N ARG A 371 -34.77 -21.10 10.71
CA ARG A 371 -35.18 -19.83 11.33
C ARG A 371 -34.06 -18.79 11.48
N ARG A 372 -32.79 -19.13 11.24
CA ARG A 372 -31.70 -18.13 11.24
C ARG A 372 -30.72 -18.37 10.10
N ILE A 373 -30.59 -17.32 9.29
CA ILE A 373 -29.73 -17.22 8.12
C ILE A 373 -28.58 -16.29 8.52
N TYR A 374 -27.34 -16.70 8.30
CA TYR A 374 -26.21 -15.78 8.33
C TYR A 374 -25.50 -15.79 6.98
N THR A 375 -24.85 -14.70 6.66
CA THR A 375 -24.16 -14.51 5.39
C THR A 375 -22.66 -14.64 5.60
N HIS A 376 -22.01 -15.37 4.70
CA HIS A 376 -20.55 -15.49 4.64
C HIS A 376 -20.07 -14.85 3.34
N TRP A 377 -18.85 -14.34 3.32
CA TRP A 377 -18.34 -13.56 2.19
C TRP A 377 -16.96 -14.04 1.75
N GLY A 378 -16.72 -13.97 0.44
CA GLY A 378 -15.43 -14.23 -0.16
C GLY A 378 -15.20 -13.42 -1.42
N VAL A 379 -13.97 -13.44 -1.91
CA VAL A 379 -13.54 -12.78 -3.15
C VAL A 379 -13.20 -13.86 -4.16
N PHE A 380 -13.78 -13.82 -5.36
CA PHE A 380 -13.40 -14.72 -6.43
C PHE A 380 -12.01 -14.34 -6.96
N ILE A 381 -11.06 -15.27 -6.85
CA ILE A 381 -9.65 -15.02 -7.21
C ILE A 381 -9.23 -15.71 -8.52
N GLY A 382 -10.16 -16.37 -9.20
CA GLY A 382 -9.94 -16.96 -10.52
C GLY A 382 -10.05 -18.48 -10.57
N PHE A 383 -9.78 -19.01 -11.75
CA PHE A 383 -9.83 -20.44 -12.04
C PHE A 383 -8.44 -21.07 -12.01
N HIS A 384 -8.31 -22.22 -11.36
CA HIS A 384 -7.10 -23.06 -11.42
C HIS A 384 -7.54 -24.51 -11.59
N ASP A 385 -6.93 -25.26 -12.52
CA ASP A 385 -7.33 -26.64 -12.88
C ASP A 385 -8.83 -26.83 -13.15
N LYS A 386 -9.45 -25.86 -13.84
CA LYS A 386 -10.91 -25.83 -14.08
C LYS A 386 -11.73 -25.87 -12.78
N LYS A 387 -11.22 -25.32 -11.68
CA LYS A 387 -11.96 -25.13 -10.42
C LYS A 387 -11.96 -23.65 -10.05
N ALA A 388 -13.09 -23.16 -9.56
CA ALA A 388 -13.23 -21.78 -9.12
C ALA A 388 -12.67 -21.64 -7.70
N TYR A 389 -11.77 -20.68 -7.45
CA TYR A 389 -11.20 -20.46 -6.13
C TYR A 389 -11.69 -19.14 -5.52
N VAL A 390 -11.90 -19.17 -4.21
CA VAL A 390 -12.38 -18.03 -3.42
C VAL A 390 -11.42 -17.78 -2.26
N ALA A 391 -11.02 -16.53 -2.08
CA ALA A 391 -10.36 -16.09 -0.86
C ALA A 391 -11.42 -15.70 0.17
N HIS A 392 -11.37 -16.25 1.37
CA HIS A 392 -12.32 -15.95 2.45
C HIS A 392 -11.69 -16.15 3.83
N THR A 393 -12.35 -15.65 4.88
CA THR A 393 -11.98 -15.97 6.27
C THR A 393 -12.45 -17.37 6.65
N GLY A 394 -11.62 -18.17 7.32
CA GLY A 394 -11.96 -19.51 7.83
C GLY A 394 -11.20 -19.88 9.11
N THR A 395 -11.41 -21.09 9.62
CA THR A 395 -10.69 -21.65 10.80
C THR A 395 -9.86 -22.87 10.44
N ASP A 396 -8.96 -23.31 11.34
CA ASP A 396 -8.04 -24.45 11.14
C ASP A 396 -8.75 -25.78 10.82
N PHE A 397 -10.04 -25.93 11.16
CA PHE A 397 -10.81 -27.16 10.94
C PHE A 397 -11.57 -27.22 9.61
N GLY A 398 -11.29 -26.30 8.69
CA GLY A 398 -12.16 -26.09 7.52
C GLY A 398 -13.48 -25.44 7.94
N ASP A 399 -14.21 -24.90 6.98
CA ASP A 399 -15.57 -24.39 7.23
C ASP A 399 -16.47 -25.57 7.60
N PHE A 400 -16.60 -25.83 8.91
CA PHE A 400 -17.51 -26.80 9.52
C PHE A 400 -17.85 -28.01 8.66
N GLY A 401 -16.99 -29.02 8.68
CA GLY A 401 -17.42 -30.39 8.42
C GLY A 401 -16.39 -31.25 7.72
N ASP A 402 -15.67 -32.06 8.51
CA ASP A 402 -15.18 -33.35 8.00
C ASP A 402 -15.21 -34.48 9.04
N ASN A 403 -15.95 -34.34 10.15
CA ASN A 403 -16.17 -35.45 11.09
C ASN A 403 -17.46 -35.29 11.90
N LEU A 404 -18.64 -35.58 11.32
CA LEU A 404 -19.86 -35.83 12.09
C LEU A 404 -20.71 -36.92 11.43
N ILE A 405 -20.19 -38.15 11.45
CA ILE A 405 -21.06 -39.33 11.39
C ILE A 405 -21.73 -39.48 12.76
N SER A 406 -23.06 -39.63 12.73
CA SER A 406 -23.90 -40.18 13.80
C SER A 406 -24.11 -39.33 15.06
N GLY A 407 -25.22 -38.58 15.06
CA GLY A 407 -26.17 -38.62 16.17
C GLY A 407 -25.77 -37.99 17.50
N SER A 408 -25.78 -36.66 17.60
CA SER A 408 -26.18 -35.98 18.84
C SER A 408 -26.46 -34.50 18.59
N VAL A 409 -27.51 -33.99 19.23
CA VAL A 409 -28.01 -32.62 19.14
C VAL A 409 -27.00 -31.66 19.76
N GLU A 410 -26.22 -30.92 18.96
CA GLU A 410 -25.35 -29.86 19.50
C GLU A 410 -26.13 -28.54 19.63
N CYS A 411 -26.28 -28.06 20.87
CA CYS A 411 -26.92 -26.79 21.22
C CYS A 411 -25.94 -25.61 20.99
N LEU A 412 -26.46 -24.39 20.81
CA LEU A 412 -25.71 -23.12 20.66
C LEU A 412 -24.62 -22.91 21.73
N ALA A 413 -24.78 -23.53 22.90
CA ALA A 413 -23.76 -23.57 23.95
C ALA A 413 -22.48 -24.29 23.50
N THR A 414 -22.58 -25.40 22.76
CA THR A 414 -21.45 -26.18 22.24
C THR A 414 -20.67 -25.42 21.17
N ILE A 415 -21.37 -24.64 20.33
CA ILE A 415 -20.76 -23.71 19.37
C ILE A 415 -20.02 -22.60 20.12
N ARG A 416 -20.62 -22.01 21.15
CA ARG A 416 -19.96 -20.99 21.99
C ARG A 416 -18.72 -21.54 22.72
N THR A 417 -18.77 -22.77 23.22
CA THR A 417 -17.62 -23.40 23.90
C THR A 417 -16.52 -23.82 22.94
N LYS A 418 -16.85 -24.28 21.72
CA LYS A 418 -15.85 -24.54 20.67
C LYS A 418 -15.24 -23.24 20.11
N VAL A 419 -16.01 -22.17 20.03
CA VAL A 419 -15.54 -20.79 19.72
C VAL A 419 -14.70 -20.20 20.87
N SER A 420 -14.93 -20.65 22.11
CA SER A 420 -14.12 -20.28 23.28
C SER A 420 -12.86 -21.14 23.45
N CYS A 421 -12.70 -22.20 22.67
CA CYS A 421 -11.60 -23.16 22.77
C CYS A 421 -11.13 -23.62 21.37
N SER A 422 -10.57 -22.72 20.56
CA SER A 422 -9.61 -23.07 19.49
C SER A 422 -9.02 -21.82 18.83
N ASN A 423 -7.78 -21.96 18.37
CA ASN A 423 -6.85 -20.92 17.95
C ASN A 423 -7.17 -20.32 16.57
N GLN A 424 -6.87 -19.01 16.43
CA GLN A 424 -6.55 -18.21 15.22
C GLN A 424 -7.46 -18.34 13.97
N ILE A 425 -8.24 -17.28 13.72
CA ILE A 425 -8.91 -17.04 12.42
C ILE A 425 -7.84 -16.71 11.36
N GLN A 426 -8.03 -17.21 10.13
CA GLN A 426 -7.10 -16.94 9.03
C GLN A 426 -7.84 -16.71 7.71
N ILE A 427 -7.23 -15.95 6.80
CA ILE A 427 -7.68 -15.86 5.41
C ILE A 427 -7.12 -17.05 4.65
N ARG A 428 -8.00 -17.77 3.96
CA ARG A 428 -7.70 -18.98 3.19
C ARG A 428 -8.10 -18.80 1.74
N ARG A 429 -7.53 -19.65 0.89
CA ARG A 429 -7.94 -19.88 -0.49
C ARG A 429 -8.51 -21.29 -0.58
N ASP A 430 -9.81 -21.41 -0.82
CA ASP A 430 -10.50 -22.70 -0.94
C ASP A 430 -11.36 -22.73 -2.22
N GLU A 431 -11.74 -23.93 -2.68
CA GLU A 431 -12.58 -24.10 -3.88
C GLU A 431 -14.02 -23.61 -3.63
N LEU A 432 -14.61 -22.86 -4.56
CA LEU A 432 -15.96 -22.28 -4.45
C LEU A 432 -17.01 -23.29 -3.99
N ILE A 433 -16.99 -24.50 -4.55
CA ILE A 433 -17.95 -25.56 -4.23
C ILE A 433 -17.74 -26.04 -2.79
N THR A 434 -16.48 -26.19 -2.37
CA THR A 434 -16.11 -26.53 -0.99
C THR A 434 -16.55 -25.44 -0.01
N VAL A 435 -16.32 -24.18 -0.35
CA VAL A 435 -16.79 -23.04 0.46
C VAL A 435 -18.30 -23.02 0.50
N ALA A 436 -19.00 -23.23 -0.62
CA ALA A 436 -20.46 -23.23 -0.65
C ALA A 436 -21.05 -24.38 0.17
N ASN A 437 -20.46 -25.57 0.16
CA ASN A 437 -20.91 -26.75 0.92
C ASN A 437 -22.43 -27.02 0.79
N GLY A 438 -22.98 -26.87 -0.43
CA GLY A 438 -24.41 -27.03 -0.72
C GLY A 438 -25.31 -25.83 -0.39
N ASP A 439 -24.76 -24.77 0.22
CA ASP A 439 -25.48 -23.51 0.44
C ASP A 439 -25.63 -22.70 -0.84
N SER A 440 -26.70 -21.92 -0.90
CA SER A 440 -26.91 -20.96 -1.99
C SER A 440 -25.94 -19.80 -1.89
N CYS A 441 -25.42 -19.34 -3.03
CA CYS A 441 -24.50 -18.21 -3.15
C CYS A 441 -24.95 -17.25 -4.26
N ARG A 442 -24.39 -16.04 -4.27
CA ARG A 442 -24.60 -15.02 -5.30
C ARG A 442 -23.40 -14.11 -5.45
N ILE A 443 -23.25 -13.47 -6.61
CA ILE A 443 -22.37 -12.30 -6.75
C ILE A 443 -23.08 -11.12 -6.10
N ASN A 444 -22.37 -10.34 -5.29
CA ASN A 444 -22.90 -9.13 -4.67
C ASN A 444 -21.86 -8.00 -4.66
N ASN A 445 -21.76 -7.30 -5.79
CA ASN A 445 -20.98 -6.08 -5.98
C ASN A 445 -21.86 -4.83 -5.81
N SER A 446 -22.92 -4.88 -4.99
CA SER A 446 -23.91 -3.79 -4.86
C SER A 446 -23.31 -2.42 -4.53
N LEU A 447 -22.18 -2.39 -3.82
CA LEU A 447 -21.44 -1.17 -3.47
C LEU A 447 -20.76 -0.49 -4.66
N ASP A 448 -20.66 -1.15 -5.82
CA ASP A 448 -20.15 -0.54 -7.05
C ASP A 448 -21.00 0.65 -7.51
N LYS A 449 -22.26 0.74 -7.10
CA LYS A 449 -23.15 1.89 -7.36
C LYS A 449 -22.66 3.18 -6.70
N GLU A 450 -22.05 3.04 -5.53
CA GLU A 450 -21.66 4.16 -4.66
C GLU A 450 -20.15 4.35 -4.63
N LYS A 451 -19.39 3.27 -4.86
CA LYS A 451 -17.94 3.22 -4.73
C LYS A 451 -17.33 2.58 -5.95
N ARG A 452 -16.33 3.24 -6.54
CA ARG A 452 -15.60 2.66 -7.66
C ARG A 452 -14.74 1.48 -7.16
N PRO A 453 -14.93 0.25 -7.68
CA PRO A 453 -14.09 -0.89 -7.30
C PRO A 453 -12.67 -0.73 -7.85
N PHE A 454 -11.70 -1.39 -7.20
CA PHE A 454 -10.37 -1.57 -7.79
C PHE A 454 -10.42 -2.46 -9.04
N PRO A 455 -9.43 -2.37 -9.95
CA PRO A 455 -9.31 -3.31 -11.05
C PRO A 455 -9.29 -4.77 -10.56
N PRO A 456 -9.94 -5.72 -11.25
CA PRO A 456 -10.01 -7.14 -10.86
C PRO A 456 -8.70 -7.74 -10.34
N VAL A 457 -7.59 -7.50 -11.05
CA VAL A 457 -6.27 -8.01 -10.68
C VAL A 457 -5.80 -7.47 -9.33
N ILE A 458 -6.03 -6.17 -9.06
CA ILE A 458 -5.70 -5.53 -7.78
C ILE A 458 -6.57 -6.08 -6.66
N VAL A 459 -7.85 -6.33 -6.91
CA VAL A 459 -8.76 -6.96 -5.92
C VAL A 459 -8.24 -8.34 -5.51
N VAL A 460 -7.76 -9.13 -6.47
CA VAL A 460 -7.15 -10.43 -6.20
C VAL A 460 -5.83 -10.32 -5.47
N ASP A 461 -4.92 -9.45 -5.90
CA ASP A 461 -3.64 -9.24 -5.23
C ASP A 461 -3.85 -8.88 -3.75
N ARG A 462 -4.81 -8.00 -3.47
CA ARG A 462 -5.19 -7.62 -2.10
C ARG A 462 -5.71 -8.82 -1.30
N ALA A 463 -6.54 -9.65 -1.91
CA ALA A 463 -7.05 -10.86 -1.26
C ALA A 463 -5.93 -11.88 -0.98
N LEU A 464 -5.00 -12.06 -1.92
CA LEU A 464 -3.87 -12.98 -1.81
C LEU A 464 -2.83 -12.52 -0.77
N LEU A 465 -2.56 -11.22 -0.69
CA LEU A 465 -1.63 -10.64 0.30
C LEU A 465 -2.09 -10.83 1.75
N MET A 466 -3.39 -11.00 1.95
CA MET A 466 -4.00 -11.17 3.27
C MET A 466 -4.10 -12.63 3.69
N ILE A 467 -3.72 -13.60 2.83
CA ILE A 467 -3.73 -15.04 3.16
C ILE A 467 -2.80 -15.31 4.34
N GLY A 468 -3.32 -16.00 5.36
CA GLY A 468 -2.60 -16.30 6.60
C GLY A 468 -3.34 -15.83 7.85
N LYS A 469 -2.65 -15.92 9.00
CA LYS A 469 -3.20 -15.69 10.34
C LYS A 469 -3.57 -14.21 10.55
N THR A 470 -4.75 -13.97 11.14
CA THR A 470 -5.22 -12.62 11.47
C THR A 470 -5.60 -12.52 12.94
N ASP A 471 -5.36 -11.35 13.56
CA ASP A 471 -5.56 -11.11 15.00
C ASP A 471 -7.02 -10.76 15.38
N TYR A 472 -8.00 -11.10 14.53
CA TYR A 472 -9.35 -10.54 14.65
C TYR A 472 -10.44 -11.57 14.95
N ASN A 473 -11.22 -11.34 16.01
CA ASN A 473 -12.38 -12.15 16.41
C ASN A 473 -13.70 -11.59 15.87
N LEU A 474 -14.56 -12.49 15.36
CA LEU A 474 -15.92 -12.35 14.78
C LEU A 474 -15.98 -12.62 13.26
N LEU A 475 -15.97 -13.91 12.90
CA LEU A 475 -16.00 -14.49 11.54
C LEU A 475 -16.92 -13.76 10.53
N LEU A 476 -18.12 -13.36 10.95
CA LEU A 476 -19.16 -12.81 10.07
C LEU A 476 -18.87 -11.39 9.59
N ASN A 477 -18.45 -10.53 10.50
CA ASN A 477 -18.10 -9.16 10.15
C ASN A 477 -16.77 -9.10 9.44
N ASN A 478 -15.85 -9.99 9.84
CA ASN A 478 -14.52 -10.05 9.29
C ASN A 478 -14.54 -10.51 7.83
N CYS A 479 -15.42 -11.46 7.45
CA CYS A 479 -15.51 -11.90 6.07
C CYS A 479 -16.03 -10.80 5.13
N GLU A 480 -17.07 -10.07 5.55
CA GLU A 480 -17.64 -8.97 4.78
C GLU A 480 -16.66 -7.79 4.70
N HIS A 481 -16.03 -7.42 5.81
CA HIS A 481 -15.01 -6.39 5.85
C HIS A 481 -13.80 -6.76 4.98
N PHE A 482 -13.34 -8.01 5.05
CA PHE A 482 -12.27 -8.52 4.21
C PHE A 482 -12.62 -8.38 2.72
N ALA A 483 -13.79 -8.87 2.32
CA ALA A 483 -14.25 -8.80 0.93
C ALA A 483 -14.34 -7.34 0.44
N LYS A 484 -14.93 -6.45 1.25
CA LYS A 484 -15.04 -5.01 0.93
C LYS A 484 -13.70 -4.28 0.97
N TYR A 485 -12.78 -4.66 1.85
CA TYR A 485 -11.42 -4.15 1.87
C TYR A 485 -10.69 -4.52 0.58
N CYS A 486 -10.83 -5.76 0.11
CA CYS A 486 -10.21 -6.20 -1.15
C CYS A 486 -10.77 -5.42 -2.34
N ARG A 487 -12.10 -5.29 -2.47
CA ARG A 487 -12.73 -4.64 -3.63
C ARG A 487 -12.72 -3.11 -3.60
N TYR A 488 -12.81 -2.49 -2.43
CA TYR A 488 -13.03 -1.04 -2.27
C TYR A 488 -12.01 -0.31 -1.39
N GLY A 489 -11.16 -1.02 -0.64
CA GLY A 489 -10.12 -0.38 0.18
C GLY A 489 -10.57 0.16 1.53
N LEU A 490 -11.74 -0.26 2.01
CA LEU A 490 -12.29 0.19 3.28
C LEU A 490 -11.61 -0.55 4.45
N LYS A 491 -10.82 0.15 5.28
CA LYS A 491 -10.33 -0.38 6.57
C LYS A 491 -11.34 -0.08 7.69
N GLU A 492 -11.84 -1.16 8.28
CA GLU A 492 -12.71 -1.35 9.46
C GLU A 492 -13.83 -0.36 9.86
N SER A 493 -14.95 -0.95 10.27
CA SER A 493 -16.29 -0.35 10.30
C SER A 493 -16.84 -0.06 11.70
N ASN A 494 -18.01 0.60 11.73
CA ASN A 494 -18.88 0.99 12.85
C ASN A 494 -18.99 0.02 14.06
N GLN A 495 -18.57 -1.23 13.95
CA GLN A 495 -18.61 -2.19 15.05
C GLN A 495 -17.55 -1.97 16.11
N ALA A 496 -16.36 -1.51 15.74
CA ALA A 496 -15.37 -1.05 16.72
C ALA A 496 -15.92 0.14 17.51
N THR A 497 -16.65 1.04 16.84
CA THR A 497 -17.37 2.16 17.45
C THR A 497 -18.50 1.69 18.36
N VAL A 498 -19.33 0.73 17.92
CA VAL A 498 -20.41 0.15 18.74
C VAL A 498 -19.86 -0.61 19.95
N ALA A 499 -18.78 -1.37 19.80
CA ALA A 499 -18.11 -2.05 20.89
C ALA A 499 -17.56 -1.05 21.92
N LYS A 500 -16.88 0.02 21.47
CA LYS A 500 -16.43 1.12 22.33
C LYS A 500 -17.58 1.79 23.07
N ILE A 501 -18.71 2.03 22.40
CA ILE A 501 -19.91 2.62 23.02
C ILE A 501 -20.48 1.70 24.12
N ILE A 502 -20.65 0.40 23.84
CA ILE A 502 -21.16 -0.56 24.82
C ILE A 502 -20.23 -0.62 26.04
N LEU A 503 -18.92 -0.64 25.80
CA LEU A 503 -17.91 -0.69 26.86
C LEU A 503 -17.97 0.57 27.73
N VAL A 504 -18.05 1.77 27.13
CA VAL A 504 -18.21 3.04 27.86
C VAL A 504 -19.50 3.10 28.67
N ILE A 505 -20.62 2.67 28.10
CA ILE A 505 -21.92 2.63 28.81
C ILE A 505 -21.80 1.71 30.04
N SER A 506 -21.23 0.51 29.86
CA SER A 506 -21.09 -0.47 30.94
C SER A 506 -20.15 0.01 32.06
N ALA A 507 -18.99 0.57 31.71
CA ALA A 507 -18.04 1.10 32.68
C ALA A 507 -18.62 2.29 33.46
N THR A 508 -19.32 3.20 32.76
CA THR A 508 -19.96 4.37 33.39
C THR A 508 -21.09 3.94 34.33
N TYR A 509 -21.86 2.91 33.97
CA TYR A 509 -22.89 2.36 34.85
C TYR A 509 -22.29 1.73 36.09
N CYS A 510 -21.21 0.95 35.96
CA CYS A 510 -20.52 0.37 37.10
C CYS A 510 -19.94 1.42 38.07
N MET A 511 -19.46 2.56 37.55
CA MET A 511 -18.90 3.63 38.37
C MET A 511 -19.97 4.51 39.03
N THR A 512 -21.11 4.73 38.38
CA THR A 512 -22.09 5.76 38.81
C THR A 512 -23.42 5.20 39.28
N GLY A 513 -23.75 3.95 38.97
CA GLY A 513 -25.06 3.33 39.25
C GLY A 513 -26.24 3.94 38.47
N SER A 514 -26.01 4.92 37.58
CA SER A 514 -27.06 5.68 36.89
C SER A 514 -27.15 5.32 35.41
N LEU A 515 -28.33 4.84 34.99
CA LEU A 515 -28.61 4.60 33.57
C LEU A 515 -28.57 5.89 32.74
N ALA A 516 -29.05 7.01 33.30
CA ALA A 516 -29.12 8.29 32.59
C ALA A 516 -27.71 8.81 32.25
N VAL A 517 -26.78 8.75 33.21
CA VAL A 517 -25.38 9.19 32.99
C VAL A 517 -24.67 8.28 31.98
N SER A 518 -24.93 6.99 32.05
CA SER A 518 -24.36 5.99 31.13
C SER A 518 -24.84 6.19 29.69
N ALA A 519 -26.13 6.48 29.50
CA ALA A 519 -26.70 6.77 28.18
C ALA A 519 -26.12 8.05 27.56
N VAL A 520 -25.89 9.09 28.36
CA VAL A 520 -25.24 10.33 27.93
C VAL A 520 -23.79 10.06 27.52
N ALA A 521 -23.03 9.29 28.30
CA ALA A 521 -21.64 8.92 27.98
C ALA A 521 -21.54 8.12 26.67
N GLY A 522 -22.43 7.15 26.47
CA GLY A 522 -22.51 6.38 25.22
C GLY A 522 -22.86 7.26 24.01
N SER A 523 -23.80 8.18 24.17
CA SER A 523 -24.22 9.12 23.12
C SER A 523 -23.11 10.10 22.76
N LEU A 524 -22.39 10.64 23.75
CA LEU A 524 -21.21 11.47 23.54
C LEU A 524 -20.13 10.66 22.80
N THR A 525 -19.81 9.46 23.25
CA THR A 525 -18.82 8.58 22.60
C THR A 525 -19.18 8.33 21.13
N TYR A 526 -20.44 8.06 20.82
CA TYR A 526 -20.92 7.93 19.44
C TYR A 526 -20.74 9.23 18.63
N THR A 527 -21.11 10.36 19.24
CA THR A 527 -21.03 11.68 18.58
C THR A 527 -19.58 12.10 18.32
N PHE A 528 -18.69 11.87 19.28
CA PHE A 528 -17.25 12.16 19.17
C PHE A 528 -16.54 11.22 18.20
N ALA A 529 -16.89 9.92 18.18
CA ALA A 529 -16.40 8.98 17.19
C ALA A 529 -16.86 9.35 15.76
N ARG A 530 -18.08 9.87 15.61
CA ARG A 530 -18.60 10.36 14.32
C ARG A 530 -17.99 11.69 13.89
N LEU A 531 -17.55 12.51 14.84
CA LEU A 531 -16.92 13.81 14.61
C LEU A 531 -15.38 13.75 14.55
N GLY A 532 -14.77 12.57 14.75
CA GLY A 532 -13.31 12.39 14.71
C GLY A 532 -12.54 13.12 15.81
N ARG A 533 -13.20 13.47 16.93
CA ARG A 533 -12.61 14.25 18.03
C ARG A 533 -12.28 13.37 19.23
N ASP A 534 -11.11 13.59 19.84
CA ASP A 534 -10.69 12.87 21.03
C ASP A 534 -11.45 13.37 22.28
N ILE A 535 -12.20 12.47 22.92
CA ILE A 535 -13.11 12.79 24.03
C ILE A 535 -12.33 13.18 25.31
N LYS A 536 -11.06 12.78 25.42
CA LYS A 536 -10.16 13.13 26.54
C LYS A 536 -9.95 14.63 26.69
N GLN A 537 -10.03 15.40 25.60
CA GLN A 537 -9.89 16.86 25.66
C GLN A 537 -11.09 17.53 26.36
N PHE A 538 -12.24 16.87 26.42
CA PHE A 538 -13.48 17.44 26.94
C PHE A 538 -13.94 16.78 28.24
N VAL A 539 -13.49 15.56 28.53
CA VAL A 539 -13.84 14.81 29.75
C VAL A 539 -12.56 14.26 30.39
N PRO A 540 -11.99 14.98 31.38
CA PRO A 540 -10.73 14.60 32.03
C PRO A 540 -10.75 13.26 32.77
N PHE A 541 -11.93 12.75 33.10
CA PHE A 541 -12.13 11.49 33.84
C PHE A 541 -12.34 10.27 32.94
N TYR A 542 -12.02 10.37 31.64
CA TYR A 542 -12.16 9.26 30.70
C TYR A 542 -11.11 8.18 31.01
N PRO A 543 -11.50 6.93 31.32
CA PRO A 543 -10.60 5.91 31.85
C PRO A 543 -9.55 5.45 30.84
N ASP A 544 -8.27 5.40 31.27
CA ASP A 544 -7.10 5.04 30.46
C ASP A 544 -7.02 3.56 30.04
N VAL A 545 -7.85 2.70 30.64
CA VAL A 545 -7.85 1.23 30.41
C VAL A 545 -8.39 0.86 29.01
N LEU A 546 -8.74 1.85 28.17
CA LEU A 546 -9.42 1.69 26.88
C LEU A 546 -8.70 2.34 25.69
N LEU A 547 -7.38 2.59 25.82
CA LEU A 547 -6.48 2.82 24.68
C LEU A 547 -5.97 1.48 24.14
#